data_AF-A0A1X6NSR8-F1
#
_entry.id   AF-A0A1X6NSR8-F1
#
_cell.length_a   1.000
_cell.length_b   1.000
_cell.length_c   1.000
_cell.angle_alpha   90.00
_cell.angle_beta   90.00
_cell.angle_gamma   90.00
#
_symmetry.space_group_name_H-M   'P 1'
#
loop_
_entity.id
_entity.type
_entity.pdbx_description
1 polymer ?
#
loop_
_entity_poly.entity_id
_entity_poly.type
_entity_poly.pdbx_seq_one_letter_code
_entity_poly.pdbx_strand_id
1 'polypeptide(L)'
;MVDANANDVNANNVNIVPRTHAQLTDEKPCECPLLRLTPADVAVLQKAVPDQVKLHFNSERPFSRQQASVKAKATLALEHLVPALAHAEHHWAALCLLSNSNHNIQANDDRRRRRQELRKAAEDKRLADLRAAAEKNLKEDGEDEEMDDLAFWLRHKRGRD
;
A
#
# COMPACT_ATOMS: atom_id res chain seq x y z
N MET A 1 64.99 26.52 -20.71
CA MET A 1 64.39 25.35 -21.39
C MET A 1 63.51 24.68 -20.33
N VAL A 2 62.17 24.76 -20.35
CA VAL A 2 61.22 24.18 -21.34
C VAL A 2 61.49 22.66 -21.42
N ASP A 3 60.64 21.70 -21.02
CA ASP A 3 59.18 21.65 -20.83
C ASP A 3 58.77 20.32 -20.14
N ALA A 4 57.49 20.29 -19.69
CA ALA A 4 56.51 19.18 -19.70
C ALA A 4 56.79 17.86 -18.92
N ASN A 5 56.03 17.51 -17.89
CA ASN A 5 54.62 17.04 -17.85
C ASN A 5 54.47 15.53 -18.11
N ALA A 6 53.97 14.79 -17.11
CA ALA A 6 52.93 13.76 -17.29
C ALA A 6 52.49 13.19 -15.92
N ASN A 7 51.38 13.73 -15.41
CA ASN A 7 50.25 12.98 -14.86
C ASN A 7 50.54 11.62 -14.22
N ASP A 8 50.57 11.58 -12.89
CA ASP A 8 50.02 10.44 -12.15
C ASP A 8 48.67 10.88 -11.57
N VAL A 9 47.63 10.75 -12.39
CA VAL A 9 46.25 10.97 -11.98
C VAL A 9 45.90 9.85 -11.00
N ASN A 10 45.92 10.17 -9.72
CA ASN A 10 45.42 9.32 -8.65
C ASN A 10 43.92 9.01 -8.90
N ALA A 11 43.66 7.90 -9.59
CA ALA A 11 42.35 7.42 -9.98
C ALA A 11 41.52 6.84 -8.82
N ASN A 12 41.90 7.09 -7.56
CA ASN A 12 41.26 6.49 -6.39
C ASN A 12 40.51 7.47 -5.49
N ASN A 13 40.26 8.71 -5.93
CA ASN A 13 39.40 9.62 -5.16
C ASN A 13 37.93 9.47 -5.57
N VAL A 14 37.39 8.25 -5.50
CA VAL A 14 35.96 8.06 -5.35
C VAL A 14 35.67 8.36 -3.88
N ASN A 15 35.22 9.58 -3.60
CA ASN A 15 34.76 9.99 -2.28
C ASN A 15 33.58 9.09 -1.87
N ILE A 16 33.87 7.96 -1.23
CA ILE A 16 32.87 7.06 -0.67
C ILE A 16 32.30 7.77 0.56
N VAL A 17 31.21 8.51 0.37
CA VAL A 17 30.42 9.04 1.48
C VAL A 17 29.32 8.02 1.80
N PRO A 18 29.25 7.47 3.02
CA PRO A 18 28.15 6.60 3.41
C PRO A 18 26.85 7.43 3.48
N ARG A 19 26.03 7.37 2.43
CA ARG A 19 24.72 8.06 2.41
C ARG A 19 23.75 7.34 3.34
N THR A 20 23.18 8.08 4.29
CA THR A 20 22.20 7.59 5.25
C THR A 20 20.87 7.28 4.58
N HIS A 21 20.14 6.27 5.08
CA HIS A 21 18.80 5.87 4.60
C HIS A 21 17.78 7.02 4.48
N ALA A 22 18.00 8.13 5.19
CA ALA A 22 17.17 9.34 5.10
C ALA A 22 17.25 10.04 3.73
N GLN A 23 18.33 9.83 2.95
CA GLN A 23 18.46 10.42 1.62
C GLN A 23 17.69 9.65 0.53
N LEU A 24 17.07 8.50 0.86
CA LEU A 24 16.37 7.66 -0.12
C LEU A 24 14.96 8.18 -0.48
N THR A 25 14.46 9.21 0.20
CA THR A 25 13.06 9.67 0.11
C THR A 25 12.79 10.73 -0.94
N ASP A 26 13.75 11.62 -1.23
CA ASP A 26 13.48 12.84 -2.01
C ASP A 26 14.08 12.87 -3.43
N GLU A 27 15.07 12.01 -3.71
CA GLU A 27 15.67 11.91 -5.04
C GLU A 27 14.94 10.86 -5.90
N LYS A 28 14.51 11.25 -7.11
CA LYS A 28 13.96 10.33 -8.10
C LYS A 28 15.10 9.64 -8.86
N PRO A 29 15.35 8.33 -8.62
CA PRO A 29 16.54 7.69 -9.15
C PRO A 29 16.54 7.65 -10.69
N CYS A 30 15.38 7.38 -11.30
CA CYS A 30 15.26 7.29 -12.76
C CYS A 30 15.51 8.60 -13.52
N GLU A 31 15.46 9.74 -12.84
CA GLU A 31 15.72 11.07 -13.43
C GLU A 31 17.18 11.51 -13.19
N CYS A 32 17.98 10.71 -12.48
CA CYS A 32 19.36 11.03 -12.17
C CYS A 32 20.27 10.88 -13.42
N PRO A 33 20.91 11.96 -13.89
CA PRO A 33 21.78 11.91 -15.07
C PRO A 33 22.98 10.97 -14.89
N LEU A 34 23.40 10.71 -13.65
CA LEU A 34 24.53 9.84 -13.31
C LEU A 34 24.26 8.37 -13.61
N LEU A 35 23.00 7.94 -13.57
CA LEU A 35 22.63 6.55 -13.86
C LEU A 35 22.62 6.23 -15.36
N ARG A 36 22.67 7.28 -16.21
CA ARG A 36 22.64 7.17 -17.69
C ARG A 36 21.59 6.17 -18.20
N LEU A 37 20.41 6.16 -17.57
CA LEU A 37 19.32 5.25 -17.91
C LEU A 37 18.74 5.63 -19.27
N THR A 38 18.59 4.63 -20.14
CA THR A 38 17.89 4.80 -21.40
C THR A 38 16.36 4.74 -21.19
N PRO A 39 15.56 5.25 -22.13
CA PRO A 39 14.11 5.07 -22.08
C PRO A 39 13.68 3.59 -21.99
N ALA A 40 14.44 2.68 -22.60
CA ALA A 40 14.20 1.24 -22.52
C ALA A 40 14.41 0.72 -21.09
N ASP A 41 15.49 1.14 -20.42
CA ASP A 41 15.76 0.77 -19.03
C ASP A 41 14.64 1.23 -18.10
N VAL A 42 14.17 2.46 -18.28
CA VAL A 42 13.05 3.01 -17.49
C VAL A 42 11.79 2.18 -17.70
N ALA A 43 11.48 1.77 -18.94
CA ALA A 43 10.34 0.93 -19.23
C ALA A 43 10.44 -0.46 -18.58
N VAL A 44 11.65 -1.04 -18.51
CA VAL A 44 11.91 -2.29 -17.79
C VAL A 44 11.70 -2.09 -16.28
N LEU A 45 12.25 -1.03 -15.70
CA LEU A 45 12.12 -0.74 -14.26
C LEU A 45 10.68 -0.49 -13.82
N GLN A 46 9.89 0.22 -14.63
CA GLN A 46 8.47 0.45 -14.33
C GLN A 46 7.67 -0.85 -14.16
N LYS A 47 8.07 -1.92 -14.86
CA LYS A 47 7.45 -3.24 -14.74
C LYS A 47 8.12 -4.07 -13.63
N ALA A 48 9.44 -4.10 -13.61
CA ALA A 48 10.20 -4.97 -12.72
C ALA A 48 10.11 -4.55 -11.25
N VAL A 49 10.18 -3.25 -10.93
CA VAL A 49 10.25 -2.78 -9.54
C VAL A 49 9.03 -3.21 -8.71
N PRO A 50 7.77 -2.99 -9.16
CA PRO A 50 6.61 -3.50 -8.45
C PRO A 50 6.60 -5.02 -8.29
N ASP A 51 7.04 -5.75 -9.31
CA ASP A 51 7.07 -7.22 -9.28
C ASP A 51 8.11 -7.74 -8.29
N GLN A 52 9.31 -7.15 -8.26
CA GLN A 52 10.32 -7.49 -7.26
C GLN A 52 9.84 -7.21 -5.83
N VAL A 53 9.11 -6.11 -5.61
CA VAL A 53 8.51 -5.81 -4.30
C VAL A 53 7.45 -6.86 -3.94
N LYS A 54 6.55 -7.22 -4.85
CA LYS A 54 5.51 -8.23 -4.57
C LYS A 54 6.09 -9.63 -4.36
N LEU A 55 7.16 -9.98 -5.07
CA LEU A 55 7.79 -11.29 -5.02
C LEU A 55 8.61 -11.48 -3.74
N HIS A 56 9.35 -10.46 -3.35
CA HIS A 56 10.33 -10.58 -2.28
C HIS A 56 9.85 -10.00 -0.95
N PHE A 57 9.08 -8.91 -0.96
CA PHE A 57 8.79 -8.15 0.26
C PHE A 57 7.46 -8.58 0.86
N ASN A 58 7.39 -8.60 2.19
CA ASN A 58 6.12 -8.74 2.88
C ASN A 58 5.36 -7.40 2.79
N SER A 59 4.19 -7.38 2.14
CA SER A 59 3.36 -6.17 1.98
C SER A 59 2.90 -5.58 3.32
N GLU A 60 2.81 -6.36 4.40
CA GLU A 60 2.41 -5.86 5.71
C GLU A 60 3.54 -5.10 6.43
N ARG A 61 4.77 -5.15 5.92
CA ARG A 61 5.94 -4.56 6.56
C ARG A 61 6.53 -3.42 5.74
N PRO A 62 6.87 -2.28 6.37
CA PRO A 62 7.54 -1.20 5.67
C PRO A 62 8.93 -1.62 5.22
N PHE A 63 9.42 -0.98 4.15
CA PHE A 63 10.74 -1.26 3.56
C PHE A 63 11.86 -1.34 4.61
N SER A 64 11.93 -0.38 5.54
CA SER A 64 12.96 -0.36 6.59
C SER A 64 13.01 -1.64 7.42
N ARG A 65 11.86 -2.29 7.66
CA ARG A 65 11.71 -3.52 8.45
C ARG A 65 11.78 -4.82 7.64
N GLN A 66 11.99 -4.75 6.33
CA GLN A 66 12.28 -5.93 5.52
C GLN A 66 13.65 -6.50 5.89
N GLN A 67 13.82 -7.82 5.76
CA GLN A 67 15.10 -8.48 6.02
C GLN A 67 16.17 -7.96 5.04
N ALA A 68 17.41 -7.83 5.52
CA ALA A 68 18.53 -7.37 4.70
C ALA A 68 18.79 -8.29 3.50
N SER A 69 18.68 -9.61 3.68
CA SER A 69 18.83 -10.61 2.63
C SER A 69 17.78 -10.46 1.52
N VAL A 70 16.56 -10.10 1.88
CA VAL A 70 15.44 -9.86 0.95
C VAL A 70 15.67 -8.60 0.14
N LYS A 71 16.10 -7.51 0.80
CA LYS A 71 16.48 -6.26 0.11
C LYS A 71 17.60 -6.51 -0.89
N ALA A 72 18.67 -7.21 -0.47
CA ALA A 72 19.79 -7.53 -1.34
C ALA A 72 19.37 -8.36 -2.57
N LYS A 73 18.53 -9.38 -2.39
CA LYS A 73 18.03 -10.18 -3.52
C LYS A 73 17.22 -9.36 -4.53
N ALA A 74 16.29 -8.54 -4.05
CA ALA A 74 15.48 -7.68 -4.92
C ALA A 74 16.33 -6.65 -5.66
N THR A 75 17.33 -6.08 -4.98
CA THR A 75 18.30 -5.17 -5.59
C THR A 75 19.09 -5.86 -6.69
N LEU A 76 19.69 -7.03 -6.42
CA LEU A 76 20.45 -7.80 -7.42
C LEU A 76 19.58 -8.18 -8.62
N ALA A 77 18.31 -8.53 -8.39
CA ALA A 77 17.37 -8.83 -9.48
C ALA A 77 17.14 -7.62 -10.40
N LEU A 78 17.01 -6.41 -9.83
CA LEU A 78 16.89 -5.18 -10.63
C LEU A 78 18.16 -4.88 -11.41
N GLU A 79 19.33 -5.11 -10.83
CA GLU A 79 20.62 -4.88 -11.48
C GLU A 79 20.89 -5.87 -12.61
N HIS A 80 20.45 -7.12 -12.46
CA HIS A 80 20.51 -8.10 -13.55
C HIS A 80 19.64 -7.70 -14.74
N LEU A 81 18.51 -7.04 -14.50
CA LEU A 81 17.61 -6.55 -15.56
C LEU A 81 18.11 -5.24 -16.17
N VAL A 82 18.68 -4.35 -15.35
CA VAL A 82 19.18 -3.04 -15.75
C VAL A 82 20.58 -2.84 -15.14
N PRO A 83 21.64 -3.27 -15.84
CA PRO A 83 23.02 -3.19 -15.34
C PRO A 83 23.51 -1.76 -15.07
N ALA A 84 22.89 -0.76 -15.70
CA ALA A 84 23.16 0.64 -15.43
C ALA A 84 22.92 1.02 -13.96
N LEU A 85 22.03 0.32 -13.25
CA LEU A 85 21.78 0.53 -11.82
C LEU A 85 22.95 0.09 -10.93
N ALA A 86 23.74 -0.90 -11.36
CA ALA A 86 24.89 -1.38 -10.59
C ALA A 86 26.03 -0.33 -10.52
N HIS A 87 26.04 0.61 -11.45
CA HIS A 87 27.03 1.69 -11.53
C HIS A 87 26.71 2.87 -10.60
N ALA A 88 25.48 2.94 -10.07
CA ALA A 88 25.13 3.87 -9.01
C ALA A 88 25.97 3.55 -7.76
N GLU A 89 26.44 4.56 -7.00
CA GLU A 89 27.18 4.39 -5.73
C GLU A 89 26.56 3.29 -4.84
N HIS A 90 27.05 2.06 -4.99
CA HIS A 90 26.57 0.85 -4.35
C HIS A 90 25.04 0.80 -4.11
N HIS A 91 24.29 0.59 -5.20
CA HIS A 91 22.90 0.09 -5.17
C HIS A 91 21.84 1.07 -4.60
N TRP A 92 22.22 2.30 -4.26
CA TRP A 92 21.31 3.27 -3.63
C TRP A 92 20.05 3.51 -4.49
N ALA A 93 20.22 3.62 -5.81
CA ALA A 93 19.13 3.88 -6.75
C ALA A 93 18.10 2.75 -6.72
N ALA A 94 18.56 1.50 -6.76
CA ALA A 94 17.70 0.33 -6.67
C ALA A 94 16.96 0.29 -5.31
N LEU A 95 17.65 0.62 -4.20
CA LEU A 95 17.04 0.67 -2.87
C LEU A 95 15.97 1.78 -2.77
N CYS A 96 16.20 2.97 -3.32
CA CYS A 96 15.20 4.03 -3.40
C CYS A 96 13.95 3.57 -4.15
N LEU A 97 14.12 2.96 -5.33
CA LEU A 97 13.01 2.49 -6.16
C LEU A 97 12.17 1.44 -5.43
N LEU A 98 12.84 0.46 -4.81
CA LEU A 98 12.18 -0.59 -4.03
C LEU A 98 11.46 -0.01 -2.80
N SER A 99 12.06 0.95 -2.11
CA SER A 99 11.46 1.62 -0.95
C SER A 99 10.19 2.38 -1.31
N ASN A 100 10.26 3.23 -2.34
CA ASN A 100 9.13 4.04 -2.78
C ASN A 100 7.98 3.18 -3.30
N SER A 101 8.29 2.13 -4.07
CA SER A 101 7.29 1.21 -4.59
C SER A 101 6.63 0.41 -3.46
N ASN A 102 7.39 -0.06 -2.47
CA ASN A 102 6.83 -0.70 -1.28
C ASN A 102 5.88 0.23 -0.54
N HIS A 103 6.29 1.47 -0.25
CA HIS A 103 5.42 2.44 0.42
C HIS A 103 4.11 2.69 -0.33
N ASN A 104 4.17 2.84 -1.66
CA ASN A 104 2.99 3.03 -2.50
C ASN A 104 2.03 1.84 -2.49
N ILE A 105 2.57 0.62 -2.55
CA ILE A 105 1.77 -0.61 -2.47
C ILE A 105 1.08 -0.69 -1.11
N GLN A 106 1.81 -0.47 -0.02
CA GLN A 106 1.24 -0.46 1.33
C GLN A 106 0.11 0.56 1.48
N ALA A 107 0.34 1.80 1.04
CA ALA A 107 -0.67 2.84 1.10
C ALA A 107 -1.92 2.49 0.27
N ASN A 108 -1.77 1.77 -0.85
CA ASN A 108 -2.90 1.30 -1.65
C ASN A 108 -3.67 0.19 -0.95
N ASP A 109 -2.97 -0.80 -0.39
CA ASP A 109 -3.55 -1.91 0.35
C ASP A 109 -4.32 -1.42 1.58
N ASP A 110 -3.78 -0.46 2.32
CA ASP A 110 -4.45 0.18 3.45
C ASP A 110 -5.73 0.91 3.01
N ARG A 111 -5.66 1.67 1.91
CA ARG A 111 -6.86 2.32 1.34
C ARG A 111 -7.90 1.32 0.87
N ARG A 112 -7.47 0.17 0.35
CA ARG A 112 -8.36 -0.91 -0.08
C ARG A 112 -9.05 -1.54 1.12
N ARG A 113 -8.30 -1.85 2.18
CA ARG A 113 -8.82 -2.40 3.44
C ARG A 113 -9.85 -1.46 4.07
N ARG A 114 -9.52 -0.18 4.20
CA ARG A 114 -10.46 0.85 4.71
C ARG A 114 -11.75 0.93 3.88
N ARG A 115 -11.65 0.86 2.54
CA ARG A 115 -12.82 0.85 1.67
C ARG A 115 -13.69 -0.41 1.87
N GLN A 116 -13.08 -1.56 2.13
CA GLN A 116 -13.81 -2.79 2.43
C GLN A 116 -14.50 -2.71 3.80
N GLU A 117 -13.82 -2.20 4.81
CA GLU A 117 -14.38 -1.97 6.15
C GLU A 117 -15.60 -1.04 6.09
N LEU A 118 -15.51 0.06 5.34
CA LEU A 118 -16.63 0.99 5.16
C LEU A 118 -17.83 0.34 4.45
N ARG A 119 -17.58 -0.50 3.43
CA ARG A 119 -18.66 -1.24 2.75
C ARG A 119 -19.32 -2.22 3.69
N LYS A 120 -18.53 -2.99 4.43
CA LYS A 120 -19.02 -3.95 5.41
C LYS A 120 -19.84 -3.26 6.50
N ALA A 121 -19.36 -2.13 7.04
CA ALA A 121 -20.10 -1.35 8.03
C ALA A 121 -21.44 -0.83 7.48
N ALA A 122 -21.49 -0.44 6.20
CA ALA A 122 -22.74 -0.02 5.57
C ALA A 122 -23.73 -1.19 5.37
N GLU A 123 -23.23 -2.36 5.01
CA GLU A 123 -24.04 -3.60 4.90
C GLU A 123 -24.55 -4.06 6.27
N ASP A 124 -23.69 -4.06 7.29
CA ASP A 124 -24.05 -4.40 8.66
C ASP A 124 -25.12 -3.44 9.20
N LYS A 125 -24.99 -2.13 8.91
CA LYS A 125 -26.01 -1.14 9.25
C LYS A 125 -27.34 -1.42 8.56
N ARG A 126 -27.32 -1.72 7.25
CA ARG A 126 -28.55 -2.08 6.51
C ARG A 126 -29.23 -3.31 7.10
N LEU A 127 -28.46 -4.32 7.47
CA LEU A 127 -28.98 -5.53 8.09
C LEU A 127 -29.58 -5.24 9.47
N ALA A 128 -28.95 -4.37 10.26
CA ALA A 128 -29.48 -3.91 11.53
C ALA A 128 -30.78 -3.12 11.38
N ASP A 129 -30.85 -2.20 10.41
CA ASP A 129 -32.05 -1.42 10.11
C ASP A 129 -33.23 -2.33 9.69
N LEU A 130 -32.97 -3.35 8.86
CA LEU A 130 -33.98 -4.35 8.48
C LEU A 130 -34.48 -5.15 9.68
N ARG A 131 -33.58 -5.56 10.58
CA ARG A 131 -33.95 -6.28 11.81
C ARG A 131 -34.79 -5.40 12.73
N ALA A 132 -34.40 -4.14 12.91
CA ALA A 132 -35.15 -3.19 13.72
C ALA A 132 -36.55 -2.90 13.15
N ALA A 133 -36.67 -2.79 11.82
CA ALA A 133 -37.97 -2.63 11.17
C ALA A 133 -38.86 -3.87 11.35
N ALA A 134 -38.30 -5.07 11.22
CA ALA A 134 -39.05 -6.31 11.46
C ALA A 134 -39.52 -6.43 12.93
N GLU A 135 -38.67 -6.07 13.89
CA GLU A 135 -39.05 -6.05 15.31
C GLU A 135 -40.16 -5.03 15.60
N LYS A 136 -40.13 -3.86 14.93
CA LYS A 136 -41.16 -2.83 15.06
C LYS A 136 -42.50 -3.31 14.51
N ASN A 137 -42.51 -3.93 13.33
CA ASN A 137 -43.73 -4.47 12.73
C ASN A 137 -44.37 -5.55 13.62
N LEU A 138 -43.57 -6.45 14.20
CA LEU A 138 -44.08 -7.48 15.12
C LEU A 138 -44.72 -6.92 16.39
N LYS A 139 -44.26 -5.76 16.88
CA LYS A 139 -44.86 -5.08 18.03
C LYS A 139 -46.17 -4.39 17.66
N GLU A 140 -46.19 -3.71 16.52
CA GLU A 140 -47.41 -3.04 16.02
C GLU A 140 -48.52 -4.06 15.70
N ASP A 141 -48.20 -5.17 15.04
CA ASP A 141 -49.17 -6.25 14.76
C ASP A 141 -49.72 -6.89 16.07
N GLY A 142 -48.88 -7.05 17.09
CA GLY A 142 -49.29 -7.61 18.39
C GLY A 142 -50.15 -6.65 19.22
N GLU A 143 -49.87 -5.34 19.16
CA GLU A 143 -50.68 -4.30 19.83
C GLU A 143 -52.06 -4.15 19.16
N ASP A 144 -52.13 -4.27 17.82
CA ASP A 144 -53.39 -4.23 17.07
C ASP A 144 -54.26 -5.47 17.37
N GLU A 145 -53.68 -6.67 17.44
CA GLU A 145 -54.40 -7.88 17.86
C GLU A 145 -54.92 -7.79 19.31
N GLU A 146 -54.11 -7.27 20.24
CA GLU A 146 -54.50 -7.14 21.65
C GLU A 146 -55.63 -6.10 21.85
N MET A 147 -55.63 -5.02 21.05
CA MET A 147 -56.68 -4.00 21.04
C MET A 147 -57.98 -4.51 20.42
N ASP A 148 -57.92 -5.31 19.36
CA ASP A 148 -59.09 -5.95 18.74
C ASP A 148 -59.74 -6.99 19.67
N ASP A 149 -58.93 -7.80 20.37
CA ASP A 149 -59.42 -8.73 21.39
C ASP A 149 -60.09 -8.00 22.57
N LEU A 150 -59.49 -6.91 23.05
CA LEU A 150 -60.07 -6.10 24.11
C LEU A 150 -61.39 -5.44 23.68
N ALA A 151 -61.46 -4.94 22.44
CA ALA A 151 -62.67 -4.36 21.86
C ALA A 151 -63.78 -5.40 21.67
N PHE A 152 -63.42 -6.63 21.28
CA PHE A 152 -64.34 -7.77 21.19
C PHE A 152 -64.95 -8.10 22.56
N TRP A 153 -64.12 -8.22 23.61
CA TRP A 153 -64.58 -8.48 24.97
C TRP A 153 -65.52 -7.38 25.52
N LEU A 154 -65.21 -6.11 25.24
CA LEU A 154 -66.03 -4.97 25.69
C LEU A 154 -67.40 -4.92 24.99
N ARG A 155 -67.48 -5.25 23.70
CA ARG A 155 -68.77 -5.37 22.98
C ARG A 155 -69.61 -6.51 23.53
N HIS A 156 -68.99 -7.65 23.86
CA HIS A 156 -69.72 -8.83 24.30
C HIS A 156 -70.32 -8.71 25.71
N LYS A 157 -69.79 -7.80 26.54
CA LYS A 157 -70.35 -7.49 27.87
C LYS A 157 -71.49 -6.48 27.87
N ARG A 158 -71.61 -5.60 26.86
CA ARG A 158 -72.68 -4.60 26.77
C ARG A 158 -74.00 -5.12 26.17
N GLY A 159 -74.02 -6.33 25.61
CA GLY A 159 -75.23 -6.95 25.04
C GLY A 159 -75.92 -7.96 25.97
N ARG A 160 -75.56 -7.98 27.25
CA ARG A 160 -76.04 -8.96 28.23
C ARG A 160 -76.65 -8.25 29.45
N ASP A 161 -77.56 -7.31 29.19
CA ASP A 161 -78.48 -6.71 30.17
C ASP A 161 -79.92 -6.81 29.61
#